data_AF-A0A9D0XUT8-F1
#
_entry.id   AF-A0A9D0XUT8-F1
#
_cell.length_a   1.000
_cell.length_b   1.000
_cell.length_c   1.000
_cell.angle_alpha   90.00
_cell.angle_beta   90.00
_cell.angle_gamma   90.00
#
_symmetry.space_group_name_H-M   'P 1'
#
loop_
_entity.id
_entity.type
_entity.pdbx_description
1 polymer ?
#
loop_
_entity_poly.entity_id
_entity_poly.type
_entity_poly.pdbx_seq_one_letter_code
_entity_poly.pdbx_strand_id
1 'polypeptide(L)' 'MKKNIIALAVAAAFAAPVAMADAPTVYGKLNLNVSSITDKGNGVNDVASRVGIKGSEDLGDGLKAIYKMEFELDVEGTGG' A
#
# COMPACT_ATOMS: atom_id res chain seq x y z
N MET A 1 -15.41 20.01 7.19
CA MET A 1 -15.25 19.43 8.53
C MET A 1 -15.27 17.89 8.53
N LYS A 2 -16.32 17.21 8.03
CA LYS A 2 -16.39 15.73 7.98
C LYS A 2 -15.23 15.06 7.22
N LYS A 3 -14.79 15.68 6.11
CA LYS A 3 -13.67 15.19 5.28
C LYS A 3 -12.34 15.11 6.03
N ASN A 4 -12.11 16.03 6.97
CA ASN A 4 -10.88 16.10 7.74
C ASN A 4 -10.85 15.04 8.85
N ILE A 5 -12.02 14.67 9.40
CA ILE A 5 -12.15 13.59 10.38
C ILE A 5 -11.88 12.24 9.72
N ILE A 6 -12.39 12.02 8.51
CA ILE A 6 -12.13 10.79 7.75
C ILE A 6 -10.63 10.68 7.41
N ALA A 7 -10.02 11.76 6.90
CA ALA A 7 -8.59 11.79 6.61
C ALA A 7 -7.73 11.50 7.86
N LEU A 8 -8.11 12.05 9.01
CA LEU A 8 -7.40 11.83 10.27
C LEU A 8 -7.60 10.39 10.79
N ALA A 9 -8.79 9.83 10.67
CA ALA A 9 -9.07 8.44 11.06
C ALA A 9 -8.28 7.45 10.18
N VAL A 10 -8.19 7.72 8.88
CA VAL A 10 -7.39 6.92 7.94
C VAL A 10 -5.90 7.04 8.29
N ALA A 11 -5.38 8.24 8.53
CA ALA A 11 -4.00 8.43 8.95
C ALA A 11 -3.67 7.75 10.30
N ALA A 12 -4.60 7.81 11.27
CA ALA A 12 -4.45 7.15 12.57
C ALA A 12 -4.49 5.62 12.46
N ALA A 13 -5.32 5.07 11.57
CA ALA A 13 -5.37 3.63 11.30
C ALA A 13 -4.07 3.10 10.68
N PHE A 14 -3.38 3.92 9.86
CA PHE A 14 -2.06 3.55 9.32
C PHE A 14 -0.89 3.81 10.28
N ALA A 15 -1.07 4.66 11.29
CA ALA A 15 -0.06 4.94 12.31
C ALA A 15 -0.02 3.88 13.44
N ALA A 16 -1.04 3.03 13.54
CA ALA A 16 -1.12 1.94 14.53
C ALA A 16 -0.70 0.61 13.90
N PRO A 17 0.61 0.44 13.58
CA PRO A 17 1.41 -0.47 14.40
C PRO A 17 2.90 -0.08 14.43
N VAL A 18 3.37 0.60 15.48
CA VAL A 18 4.81 0.86 15.72
C VAL A 18 5.28 0.34 17.08
N ALA A 19 4.61 -0.69 17.60
CA ALA A 19 5.09 -1.43 18.75
C ALA A 19 4.79 -2.89 18.49
N MET A 20 5.80 -3.66 18.10
CA MET A 20 6.07 -5.06 18.47
C MET A 20 7.37 -5.47 17.77
N ALA A 21 8.36 -5.92 18.54
CA ALA A 21 9.60 -6.47 18.02
C ALA A 21 9.31 -7.59 17.00
N ASP A 22 10.09 -7.63 15.91
CA ASP A 22 10.06 -8.66 14.85
C ASP A 22 8.71 -8.91 14.14
N ALA A 23 7.72 -8.03 14.32
CA ALA A 23 6.46 -8.16 13.60
C ALA A 23 6.62 -7.86 12.10
N PRO A 24 5.94 -8.62 11.21
CA PRO A 24 5.89 -8.33 9.79
C PRO A 24 5.42 -6.89 9.52
N THR A 25 6.16 -6.17 8.69
CA THR A 25 5.81 -4.84 8.22
C THR A 25 4.90 -4.94 7.00
N VAL A 26 3.67 -4.42 7.13
CA VAL A 26 2.79 -4.20 5.98
C VAL A 26 3.24 -2.92 5.27
N TYR A 27 3.37 -2.98 3.95
CA TYR A 27 3.76 -1.84 3.12
C TYR A 27 3.06 -1.88 1.78
N GLY A 28 3.05 -0.76 1.07
CA GLY A 28 2.44 -0.69 -0.25
C GLY A 28 2.61 0.69 -0.86
N LYS A 29 2.21 0.81 -2.11
CA LYS A 29 2.08 2.09 -2.82
C LYS A 29 0.79 2.07 -3.62
N LEU A 30 0.07 3.19 -3.59
CA LEU A 30 -1.12 3.42 -4.40
C LEU A 30 -0.80 4.58 -5.34
N ASN A 31 -0.73 4.30 -6.63
CA ASN A 31 -0.32 5.26 -7.66
C ASN A 31 -1.43 5.35 -8.71
N LEU A 32 -2.17 6.45 -8.69
CA LEU A 32 -3.25 6.71 -9.63
C LEU A 32 -2.86 7.88 -10.52
N ASN A 33 -3.00 7.72 -11.84
CA ASN A 33 -2.85 8.81 -12.80
C ASN A 33 -4.21 9.17 -13.37
N VAL A 34 -4.53 10.47 -13.35
CA VAL A 34 -5.72 10.99 -14.02
C VAL A 34 -5.28 11.61 -15.34
N SER A 35 -5.64 10.96 -16.44
CA SER A 35 -5.30 11.39 -17.79
C SER A 35 -6.55 11.97 -18.45
N SER A 36 -6.47 13.21 -18.94
CA SER A 36 -7.52 13.80 -19.77
C SER A 36 -7.18 13.55 -21.22
N ILE A 37 -7.91 12.64 -21.86
CA ILE A 37 -7.74 12.38 -23.30
C ILE A 37 -8.70 13.31 -24.03
N THR A 38 -8.15 14.27 -24.79
CA THR A 38 -8.93 15.08 -25.73
C THR A 38 -9.74 14.13 -26.61
N ASP A 39 -11.07 14.26 -26.56
CA ASP A 39 -12.10 13.44 -27.23
C ASP A 39 -12.65 12.21 -26.50
N LYS A 40 -12.13 11.80 -25.33
CA LYS A 40 -12.67 10.63 -24.58
C LYS A 40 -13.01 10.86 -23.10
N GLY A 41 -12.78 12.07 -22.57
CA GLY A 41 -13.05 12.41 -21.17
C GLY A 41 -11.89 12.06 -20.23
N ASN A 42 -12.14 12.13 -18.92
CA ASN A 42 -11.16 11.82 -17.88
C ASN A 42 -11.06 10.29 -17.68
N GLY A 43 -9.86 9.72 -17.88
CA GLY A 43 -9.52 8.35 -17.52
C GLY A 43 -8.72 8.30 -16.21
N VAL A 44 -8.97 7.28 -15.40
CA VAL A 44 -8.17 6.96 -14.21
C VAL A 44 -7.41 5.69 -14.52
N ASN A 45 -6.09 5.74 -14.46
CA ASN A 45 -5.23 4.60 -14.75
C ASN A 45 -4.48 4.22 -13.47
N ASP A 46 -4.46 2.93 -13.16
CA ASP A 46 -3.54 2.41 -12.15
C ASP A 46 -2.11 2.37 -12.71
N VAL A 47 -1.14 2.82 -11.90
CA VAL A 47 0.27 2.79 -12.29
C VAL A 47 1.08 1.98 -11.27
N ALA A 48 0.94 0.67 -11.40
CA ALA A 48 1.67 -0.34 -10.63
C ALA A 48 1.44 -0.19 -9.13
N SER A 49 0.19 0.02 -8.72
CA SER A 49 -0.19 -0.06 -7.31
C SER A 49 0.06 -1.47 -6.78
N ARG A 50 0.51 -1.55 -5.53
CA ARG A 50 0.82 -2.83 -4.88
C ARG A 50 0.73 -2.72 -3.38
N VAL A 51 0.34 -3.82 -2.76
CA VAL A 51 0.39 -4.01 -1.31
C VAL A 51 1.24 -5.24 -1.01
N GLY A 52 1.93 -5.25 0.11
CA GLY A 52 2.80 -6.34 0.48
C GLY A 52 3.08 -6.40 1.96
N ILE A 53 3.69 -7.52 2.35
CA ILE A 53 4.14 -7.78 3.70
C ILE A 53 5.60 -8.17 3.60
N LYS A 54 6.46 -7.54 4.40
CA LYS A 54 7.87 -7.87 4.52
C LYS A 54 8.24 -8.07 5.97
N GLY A 55 9.22 -8.91 6.24
CA GLY A 55 9.75 -9.06 7.57
C GLY A 55 11.09 -9.74 7.56
N SER A 56 11.69 -9.83 8.74
CA SER A 56 12.92 -10.57 8.94
C SER A 56 12.88 -11.27 10.27
N GLU A 57 13.39 -12.48 10.33
CA GLU A 57 13.51 -13.28 11.55
C GLU A 57 15.00 -13.52 11.82
N ASP A 58 15.40 -13.32 13.07
CA ASP A 58 16.78 -13.61 13.50
C ASP A 58 16.92 -15.13 13.67
N LEU A 59 17.89 -15.72 12.96
CA LEU A 59 18.17 -17.15 13.03
C LEU A 59 19.31 -17.48 14.02
N GLY A 60 19.88 -16.48 14.69
CA GLY A 60 21.06 -16.62 15.53
C GLY A 60 22.37 -16.53 14.75
N ASP A 61 23.49 -16.43 15.46
CA ASP A 61 24.86 -16.39 14.89
C ASP A 61 25.07 -15.33 13.79
N GLY A 62 24.29 -14.25 13.81
CA GLY A 62 24.33 -13.18 12.81
C GLY A 62 23.62 -13.49 11.50
N LEU A 63 22.90 -14.61 11.40
CA LEU A 63 22.09 -14.98 10.25
C LEU A 63 20.66 -14.43 10.40
N LYS A 64 20.09 -13.95 9.29
CA LYS A 64 18.74 -13.39 9.25
C LYS A 64 17.96 -13.98 8.08
N ALA A 65 16.78 -14.55 8.35
CA ALA A 65 15.81 -14.86 7.32
C ALA A 65 15.07 -13.59 6.93
N ILE A 66 14.86 -13.36 5.63
CA ILE A 66 14.09 -12.22 5.12
C ILE A 66 12.98 -12.79 4.25
N TYR A 67 11.76 -12.30 4.45
CA TYR A 67 10.61 -12.67 3.63
C TYR A 67 9.91 -11.43 3.10
N LYS A 68 9.35 -11.55 1.89
CA LYS A 68 8.64 -10.48 1.20
C LYS A 68 7.57 -11.09 0.29
N MET A 69 6.35 -10.62 0.44
CA MET A 69 5.20 -11.00 -0.40
C MET A 69 4.55 -9.73 -0.92
N GLU A 70 4.29 -9.66 -2.23
CA GLU A 70 3.67 -8.50 -2.90
C GLU A 70 2.49 -8.95 -3.75
N PHE A 71 1.43 -8.16 -3.71
CA PHE A 71 0.23 -8.29 -4.52
C PHE A 71 0.07 -7.00 -5.34
N GLU A 72 -0.11 -7.17 -6.65
CA GLU A 72 -0.51 -6.08 -7.53
C GLU A 72 -1.97 -5.70 -7.25
N LEU A 73 -2.25 -4.41 -7.25
CA LEU A 73 -3.60 -3.88 -7.08
C LEU A 73 -4.02 -3.29 -8.42
N ASP A 74 -5.09 -3.84 -9.01
CA ASP A 74 -5.80 -3.18 -10.09
C ASP A 74 -6.86 -2.26 -9.49
N VAL A 75 -6.66 -0.95 -9.66
CA VAL A 75 -7.51 0.12 -9.10
C VAL A 75 -8.22 0.88 -10.22
N GLU A 76 -8.00 0.51 -11.48
CA GLU A 76 -8.65 1.11 -12.66
C GLU A 76 -10.14 0.76 -12.71
N GLY A 77 -10.59 -0.25 -11.94
CA GLY A 77 -12.01 -0.61 -11.82
C GLY A 77 -12.59 -1.24 -13.09
N THR A 78 -11.78 -1.42 -14.14
CA THR A 78 -12.11 -2.15 -15.36
C THR A 78 -11.89 -3.64 -15.11
N GLY A 79 -12.68 -4.21 -14.20
CA GLY A 79 -12.74 -5.65 -14.02
C GLY A 79 -13.55 -6.28 -15.15
N GLY A 80 -12.89 -6.83 -16.17
CA GLY A 80 -13.48 -7.73 -17.18
C GLY A 80 -14.39 -7.08 -18.22
#